data_AF-A0A418SQ93-F1
#
_entry.id   AF-A0A418SQ93-F1
#
_cell.length_a   1.000
_cell.length_b   1.000
_cell.length_c   1.000
_cell.angle_alpha   90.00
_cell.angle_beta   90.00
_cell.angle_gamma   90.00
#
_symmetry.space_group_name_H-M   'P 1'
#
loop_
_entity.id
_entity.type
_entity.pdbx_description
1 polymer ?
#
loop_
_entity_poly.entity_id
_entity_poly.type
_entity_poly.pdbx_seq_one_letter_code
_entity_poly.pdbx_strand_id
1 'polypeptide(L)'
;MLFAETNGRFYGGGVLELSPNELKGLPLIYHEPTDAEFEAFLEVHRSAGNDPEPVLDFGDEWLRKKAVVKEDEIADIRRAWLSVRTHRLRHSNRKSI
;
A
#
# COMPACT_ATOMS: atom_id res chain seq x y z
N MET A 1 0.19 -3.28 1.58
CA MET A 1 1.11 -2.11 1.56
C MET A 1 2.34 -2.31 2.44
N LEU A 2 2.21 -2.57 3.75
CA LEU A 2 3.36 -2.92 4.59
C LEU A 2 4.19 -4.09 4.03
N PHE A 3 3.54 -5.19 3.65
CA PHE A 3 4.22 -6.34 3.05
C PHE A 3 4.98 -6.03 1.76
N ALA A 4 4.52 -5.05 0.97
CA ALA A 4 5.23 -4.62 -0.23
C ALA A 4 6.53 -3.88 0.15
N GLU A 5 6.50 -3.06 1.21
CA GLU A 5 7.70 -2.39 1.71
C GLU A 5 8.70 -3.36 2.36
N THR A 6 8.23 -4.44 2.99
CA THR A 6 9.12 -5.42 3.64
C THR A 6 9.70 -6.45 2.68
N ASN A 7 8.96 -6.83 1.63
CA ASN A 7 9.33 -7.89 0.71
C ASN A 7 9.86 -7.36 -0.63
N GLY A 8 9.55 -6.11 -0.95
CA GLY A 8 10.03 -5.46 -2.16
C GLY A 8 11.47 -4.98 -2.04
N ARG A 9 12.04 -4.68 -3.19
CA ARG A 9 13.39 -4.12 -3.32
C ARG A 9 13.26 -2.65 -3.61
N PHE A 10 14.16 -1.85 -3.08
CA PHE A 10 14.26 -0.46 -3.48
C PHE A 10 15.67 -0.17 -3.95
N TYR A 11 15.78 0.49 -5.08
CA TYR A 11 17.04 0.96 -5.65
C TYR A 11 17.16 2.48 -5.45
N GLY A 12 18.33 3.04 -5.75
CA GLY A 12 18.54 4.49 -5.66
C GLY A 12 17.44 5.27 -6.38
N GLY A 13 16.97 6.36 -5.79
CA GLY A 13 15.87 7.18 -6.33
C GLY A 13 14.48 6.90 -5.74
N GLY A 14 14.34 5.93 -4.83
CA GLY A 14 13.13 5.79 -4.01
C GLY A 14 11.97 5.11 -4.68
N VAL A 15 12.24 4.37 -5.74
CA VAL A 15 11.31 3.44 -6.35
C VAL A 15 11.27 2.16 -5.51
N LEU A 16 10.07 1.65 -5.24
CA LEU A 16 9.84 0.33 -4.67
C LEU A 16 9.44 -0.61 -5.81
N GLU A 17 10.19 -1.70 -5.96
CA GLU A 17 10.00 -2.69 -7.01
C GLU A 17 9.65 -4.05 -6.39
N LEU A 18 8.76 -4.76 -7.07
CA LEU A 18 8.37 -6.12 -6.72
C LEU A 18 8.58 -7.00 -7.95
N SER A 19 9.42 -8.02 -7.83
CA SER A 19 9.51 -9.09 -8.83
C SER A 19 8.23 -9.94 -8.81
N PRO A 20 7.94 -10.73 -9.88
CA PRO A 20 6.78 -11.60 -9.91
C PRO A 20 6.69 -12.58 -8.73
N ASN A 21 7.84 -13.06 -8.22
CA ASN A 21 7.87 -13.97 -7.07
C ASN A 21 7.57 -13.24 -5.76
N GLU A 22 8.07 -12.02 -5.58
CA GLU A 22 7.77 -11.19 -4.41
C GLU A 22 6.30 -10.76 -4.40
N LEU A 23 5.73 -10.44 -5.57
CA LEU A 23 4.31 -10.12 -5.72
C LEU A 23 3.41 -11.31 -5.34
N LYS A 24 3.73 -12.52 -5.82
CA LYS A 24 2.99 -13.76 -5.49
C LYS A 24 3.03 -14.09 -4.00
N GLY A 25 4.06 -13.66 -3.29
CA GLY A 25 4.20 -13.87 -1.84
C GLY A 25 3.42 -12.87 -0.99
N LEU A 26 2.76 -11.87 -1.58
CA LEU A 26 1.98 -10.92 -0.80
C LEU A 26 0.68 -11.58 -0.30
N PRO A 27 0.30 -11.37 0.97
CA PRO A 27 -0.96 -11.84 1.51
C PRO A 27 -2.10 -10.95 1.00
N LEU A 28 -2.51 -11.15 -0.25
CA LEU A 28 -3.62 -10.45 -0.89
C LEU A 28 -4.88 -11.30 -0.77
N ILE A 29 -5.94 -10.68 -0.27
CA ILE A 29 -7.26 -11.28 -0.27
C ILE A 29 -7.88 -10.99 -1.62
N TYR A 30 -8.25 -12.04 -2.34
CA TYR A 30 -8.92 -11.90 -3.61
C TYR A 30 -10.43 -11.73 -3.41
N HIS A 31 -10.97 -10.69 -4.02
CA HIS A 31 -12.40 -10.42 -4.12
C HIS A 31 -12.63 -9.87 -5.52
N GLU A 32 -13.55 -10.47 -6.26
CA GLU A 32 -13.95 -9.96 -7.57
C GLU A 32 -14.88 -8.76 -7.33
N PRO A 33 -14.49 -7.53 -7.72
CA PRO A 33 -15.30 -6.35 -7.46
C PRO A 33 -16.55 -6.37 -8.33
N THR A 34 -17.65 -5.86 -7.78
CA THR A 34 -18.79 -5.45 -8.60
C THR A 34 -18.45 -4.19 -9.40
N ASP A 35 -19.19 -3.92 -10.49
CA ASP A 35 -19.02 -2.70 -11.28
C ASP A 35 -19.10 -1.43 -10.41
N ALA A 36 -19.99 -1.41 -9.43
CA ALA A 36 -20.14 -0.29 -8.50
C ALA A 36 -18.93 -0.12 -7.57
N GLU A 37 -18.36 -1.22 -7.05
CA GLU A 37 -17.14 -1.19 -6.23
C GLU A 37 -15.94 -0.71 -7.07
N PHE A 38 -15.87 -1.14 -8.33
CA PHE A 38 -14.81 -0.72 -9.24
C PHE A 38 -14.92 0.76 -9.60
N GLU A 39 -16.11 1.27 -9.93
CA GLU A 39 -16.31 2.70 -10.20
C GLU A 39 -16.03 3.57 -8.97
N ALA A 40 -16.40 3.11 -7.77
CA ALA A 40 -16.06 3.81 -6.53
C ALA A 40 -14.54 3.89 -6.32
N PHE A 41 -13.81 2.79 -6.57
CA PHE A 41 -12.35 2.79 -6.54
C PHE A 41 -11.76 3.75 -7.57
N LEU A 42 -12.27 3.77 -8.81
CA LEU A 42 -11.77 4.66 -9.86
C LEU A 42 -11.95 6.13 -9.48
N GLU A 43 -13.05 6.49 -8.83
CA GLU A 43 -13.29 7.87 -8.37
C GLU A 43 -12.30 8.28 -7.27
N VAL A 44 -12.07 7.42 -6.28
CA VAL A 44 -11.04 7.65 -5.25
C VAL A 44 -9.66 7.75 -5.88
N HIS A 45 -9.31 6.86 -6.80
CA HIS A 45 -8.01 6.88 -7.47
C HIS A 45 -7.79 8.17 -8.28
N ARG A 46 -8.81 8.64 -9.02
CA ARG A 46 -8.72 9.90 -9.77
C ARG A 46 -8.53 11.11 -8.87
N SER A 47 -9.27 11.17 -7.77
CA SER A 47 -9.19 12.29 -6.81
C SER A 47 -7.91 12.29 -5.97
N ALA A 48 -7.29 11.13 -5.75
CA ALA A 48 -6.07 10.97 -4.98
C ALA A 48 -4.82 11.59 -5.63
N GLY A 49 -4.77 11.66 -6.96
CA GLY A 49 -3.61 12.19 -7.69
C GLY A 49 -2.32 11.42 -7.36
N ASN A 50 -1.33 12.08 -6.74
CA ASN A 50 -0.06 11.47 -6.33
C ASN A 50 -0.01 11.10 -4.83
N ASP A 51 -1.09 11.34 -4.09
CA ASP A 51 -1.19 10.97 -2.68
C ASP A 51 -1.74 9.55 -2.55
N PRO A 52 -1.01 8.59 -1.97
CA PRO A 52 -1.55 7.26 -1.77
C PRO A 52 -2.61 7.19 -0.68
N GLU A 53 -2.65 8.11 0.30
CA GLU A 53 -3.51 7.99 1.49
C GLU A 53 -4.99 7.73 1.17
N PRO A 54 -5.66 8.44 0.23
CA PRO A 54 -7.08 8.20 -0.06
C PRO A 54 -7.36 6.79 -0.58
N VAL A 55 -6.45 6.23 -1.41
CA VAL A 55 -6.58 4.87 -1.93
C VAL A 55 -6.39 3.83 -0.83
N LEU A 56 -5.49 4.12 0.11
CA LEU A 56 -5.27 3.26 1.26
C LEU A 56 -6.46 3.29 2.22
N ASP A 57 -7.05 4.46 2.47
CA ASP A 57 -8.22 4.61 3.34
C ASP A 57 -9.42 3.85 2.79
N PHE A 58 -9.62 3.91 1.46
CA PHE A 58 -10.64 3.12 0.78
C PHE A 58 -10.43 1.61 0.99
N GLY A 59 -9.18 1.14 0.87
CA GLY A 59 -8.83 -0.26 1.10
C GLY A 59 -9.03 -0.68 2.56
N ASP A 60 -8.67 0.16 3.52
CA ASP A 60 -8.85 -0.11 4.95
C ASP A 60 -10.33 -0.19 5.32
N GLU A 61 -11.16 0.71 4.81
CA GLU A 61 -12.61 0.64 4.99
C GLU A 61 -13.19 -0.68 4.46
N TRP A 62 -12.72 -1.13 3.30
CA TRP A 62 -13.11 -2.40 2.73
C TRP A 62 -12.69 -3.59 3.62
N LEU A 63 -11.45 -3.61 4.11
CA LEU A 63 -10.93 -4.65 5.01
C LEU A 63 -11.72 -4.72 6.33
N ARG A 64 -12.09 -3.56 6.88
CA ARG A 64 -12.95 -3.46 8.08
C ARG A 64 -14.34 -4.05 7.83
N LYS A 65 -14.99 -3.64 6.73
CA LYS A 65 -16.34 -4.12 6.37
C LYS A 65 -16.39 -5.63 6.18
N LYS A 66 -15.31 -6.23 5.69
CA LYS A 66 -15.19 -7.68 5.52
C LYS A 66 -14.72 -8.41 6.78
N ALA A 67 -14.55 -7.71 7.90
CA ALA A 67 -14.08 -8.24 9.19
C ALA A 67 -12.75 -9.02 9.08
N VAL A 68 -11.89 -8.61 8.14
CA VAL A 68 -10.59 -9.24 7.91
C VAL A 68 -9.58 -8.80 8.97
N VAL A 69 -9.62 -7.53 9.33
CA VAL A 69 -8.66 -6.87 10.23
C VAL A 69 -9.42 -5.93 11.15
N LYS A 70 -9.04 -5.88 12.43
CA LYS A 70 -9.60 -4.94 13.41
C LYS A 70 -9.04 -3.52 13.22
N GLU A 71 -9.71 -2.54 13.81
CA GLU A 71 -9.32 -1.14 13.67
C GLU A 71 -7.95 -0.82 14.27
N ASP A 72 -7.65 -1.38 15.43
CA ASP A 72 -6.36 -1.25 16.11
C ASP A 72 -5.24 -1.89 15.28
N GLU A 73 -5.51 -3.06 14.69
CA GLU A 73 -4.57 -3.75 13.80
C GLU A 73 -4.29 -2.94 12.52
N ILE A 74 -5.30 -2.29 11.92
CA ILE A 74 -5.11 -1.39 10.77
C ILE A 74 -4.22 -0.22 11.15
N ALA A 75 -4.49 0.42 12.30
CA ALA A 75 -3.67 1.53 12.78
C ALA A 75 -2.21 1.11 12.99
N ASP A 76 -1.97 -0.08 13.54
CA ASP A 76 -0.63 -0.64 13.73
C ASP A 76 0.08 -0.89 12.40
N ILE A 77 -0.62 -1.48 11.43
CA ILE A 77 -0.09 -1.73 10.08
C ILE A 77 0.27 -0.40 9.39
N ARG A 78 -0.58 0.63 9.50
CA ARG A 78 -0.32 1.96 8.93
C ARG A 78 0.90 2.63 9.56
N ARG A 79 1.04 2.57 10.88
CA ARG A 79 2.22 3.10 11.59
C ARG A 79 3.50 2.39 11.16
N ALA A 80 3.48 1.07 11.09
CA ALA A 80 4.61 0.28 10.62
C ALA A 80 4.97 0.61 9.15
N TRP A 81 3.97 0.69 8.28
CA TRP A 81 4.17 1.04 6.87
C TRP A 81 4.79 2.43 6.71
N LEU A 82 4.27 3.44 7.42
CA LEU A 82 4.82 4.80 7.37
C LEU A 82 6.27 4.85 7.84
N SER A 83 6.62 4.09 8.89
CA SER A 83 8.00 3.97 9.38
C SER A 83 8.94 3.41 8.30
N VAL A 84 8.59 2.27 7.68
CA VAL A 84 9.44 1.63 6.66
C VAL A 84 9.51 2.46 5.39
N ARG A 85 8.39 3.02 4.93
CA ARG A 85 8.35 3.91 3.76
C ARG A 85 9.20 5.16 3.98
N THR A 86 9.11 5.80 5.14
CA THR A 86 9.90 6.99 5.47
C THR A 86 11.39 6.65 5.45
N HIS A 87 11.78 5.50 6.00
CA HIS A 87 13.16 5.03 5.95
C HIS A 87 13.65 4.86 4.51
N ARG A 88 12.88 4.18 3.65
CA ARG A 88 13.19 4.01 2.21
C ARG A 88 13.37 5.34 1.48
N LEU A 89 12.43 6.27 1.65
CA LEU A 89 12.49 7.57 0.97
C LEU A 89 13.68 8.42 1.43
N ARG A 90 14.08 8.33 2.71
CA ARG A 90 15.29 9.00 3.23
C ARG A 90 16.57 8.47 2.59
N HIS A 91 16.69 7.15 2.44
CA HIS A 91 17.85 6.55 1.77
C HIS A 91 17.97 6.95 0.30
N SER A 92 16.86 7.31 -0.31
CA SER A 92 16.79 7.68 -1.73
C SER A 92 17.26 9.10 -2.01
N ASN A 93 17.20 9.98 -1.00
CA ASN A 93 17.67 11.37 -1.09
C ASN A 93 19.17 11.55 -0.83
N ARG A 94 19.92 10.48 -0.52
CA ARG A 94 21.38 10.54 -0.51
C ARG A 94 21.88 10.49 -1.96
N LYS A 95 22.26 11.65 -2.50
CA LYS A 95 23.11 11.71 -3.71
C LYS A 95 24.33 10.81 -3.48
N SER A 96 24.59 9.87 -4.39
CA SER A 96 25.92 9.25 -4.48
C SER A 96 26.94 10.38 -4.59
N ILE A 97 27.82 10.47 -3.60
CA ILE A 97 29.00 11.34 -3.61
C ILE A 97 30.06 10.65 -4.46
#